data_AF-A0A923TI21-F1
#
_entry.id   AF-A0A923TI21-F1
#
_cell.length_a   1.000
_cell.length_b   1.000
_cell.length_c   1.000
_cell.angle_alpha   90.00
_cell.angle_beta   90.00
_cell.angle_gamma   90.00
#
_symmetry.space_group_name_H-M   'P 1'
#
loop_
_entity.id
_entity.type
_entity.pdbx_description
1 polymer ?
#
loop_
_entity_poly.entity_id
_entity_poly.type
_entity_poly.pdbx_seq_one_letter_code
_entity_poly.pdbx_strand_id
1 'polypeptide(L)'
;TLTMCVNYGGRAEIGDAARLLALDVAAGRLDPDRVDERVLARYLSDMPDVDLFLRTSGEQRTSNFLLWQSAYAEMVFLDTLWPDVDRRHLWRAIELYASRDRRYGGALPNEVELP
;
A
#
# COMPACT_ATOMS: atom_id res chain seq x y z
N THR A 1 4.84 3.88 15.40
CA THR A 1 5.99 3.03 15.01
C THR A 1 6.70 3.64 13.82
N LEU A 2 7.99 3.41 13.66
CA LEU A 2 8.75 3.74 12.45
C LEU A 2 9.24 2.42 11.82
N THR A 3 8.96 2.21 10.54
CA THR A 3 9.47 1.05 9.80
C THR A 3 10.35 1.53 8.66
N MET A 4 11.54 0.96 8.54
CA MET A 4 12.49 1.24 7.46
C MET A 4 12.55 0.05 6.50
N CYS A 5 12.22 0.29 5.24
CA CYS A 5 12.19 -0.74 4.21
C CYS A 5 13.52 -0.78 3.44
N VAL A 6 14.47 -1.59 3.89
CA VAL A 6 15.80 -1.76 3.26
C VAL A 6 15.84 -3.06 2.47
N ASN A 7 16.31 -3.02 1.23
CA ASN A 7 16.25 -4.16 0.29
C ASN A 7 14.81 -4.73 0.16
N TYR A 8 13.82 -3.85 0.27
CA TYR A 8 12.41 -4.21 0.23
C TYR A 8 11.86 -4.15 -1.20
N GLY A 9 10.95 -5.06 -1.52
CA GLY A 9 10.09 -4.97 -2.69
C GLY A 9 8.82 -5.80 -2.51
N GLY A 10 7.65 -5.22 -2.81
CA GLY A 10 6.35 -5.84 -2.57
C GLY A 10 6.14 -7.14 -3.33
N ARG A 11 6.68 -7.29 -4.54
CA ARG A 11 6.67 -8.57 -5.26
C ARG A 11 7.46 -9.67 -4.54
N ALA A 12 8.61 -9.33 -3.96
CA ALA A 12 9.42 -10.29 -3.21
C ALA A 12 8.70 -10.67 -1.91
N GLU A 13 8.14 -9.69 -1.19
CA GLU A 13 7.33 -9.91 0.01
C GLU A 13 6.14 -10.87 -0.27
N ILE A 14 5.36 -10.61 -1.33
CA ILE A 14 4.25 -11.49 -1.72
C ILE A 14 4.75 -12.89 -2.13
N GLY A 15 5.88 -12.97 -2.84
CA GLY A 15 6.48 -14.25 -3.23
C GLY A 15 6.91 -15.08 -2.02
N ASP A 16 7.54 -14.45 -1.03
CA ASP A 16 7.95 -15.10 0.21
C ASP A 16 6.75 -15.53 1.05
N ALA A 17 5.71 -14.70 1.14
CA ALA A 17 4.45 -15.02 1.82
C ALA A 17 3.76 -16.23 1.17
N ALA A 18 3.67 -16.25 -0.16
CA ALA A 18 3.10 -17.37 -0.91
C ALA A 18 3.91 -18.66 -0.71
N ARG A 19 5.24 -18.57 -0.65
CA ARG A 19 6.12 -19.72 -0.36
C ARG A 19 5.86 -20.29 1.04
N LEU A 20 5.74 -19.44 2.06
CA LEU A 20 5.47 -19.87 3.43
C LEU A 20 4.07 -20.50 3.56
N LEU A 21 3.06 -19.89 2.93
CA LEU A 21 1.71 -20.43 2.87
C LEU A 21 1.70 -21.82 2.22
N ALA A 22 2.38 -21.99 1.09
CA ALA A 22 2.48 -23.29 0.40
C ALA A 22 3.12 -24.38 1.27
N LEU A 23 4.10 -24.03 2.12
CA LEU A 23 4.71 -24.96 3.06
C LEU A 23 3.74 -25.41 4.16
N ASP A 24 2.88 -24.52 4.65
CA ASP A 24 1.84 -24.86 5.62
C ASP A 24 0.76 -25.76 5.01
N VAL A 25 0.37 -25.48 3.77
CA VAL A 25 -0.54 -26.35 3.00
C VAL A 25 0.06 -27.73 2.80
N ALA A 26 1.31 -27.82 2.32
CA ALA A 26 2.00 -29.08 2.08
C ALA A 26 2.19 -29.91 3.37
N ALA A 27 2.30 -29.25 4.52
CA ALA A 27 2.41 -29.92 5.82
C ALA A 27 1.05 -30.29 6.44
N GLY A 28 -0.07 -30.04 5.76
CA GLY A 28 -1.42 -30.31 6.26
C GLY A 28 -1.86 -29.39 7.40
N ARG A 29 -1.17 -28.26 7.63
CA ARG A 29 -1.54 -27.26 8.64
C ARG A 29 -2.61 -26.29 8.15
N LEU A 30 -2.75 -26.16 6.84
CA LEU A 30 -3.70 -25.27 6.19
C LEU A 30 -4.41 -26.00 5.05
N ASP A 31 -5.74 -25.93 5.03
CA ASP A 31 -6.56 -26.43 3.92
C ASP A 31 -6.48 -25.43 2.75
N PRO A 32 -6.04 -25.84 1.54
CA PRO A 32 -5.94 -24.94 0.39
C PRO A 32 -7.28 -24.29 0.02
N ASP A 33 -8.41 -24.94 0.27
CA ASP A 33 -9.74 -24.38 -0.04
C ASP A 33 -10.16 -23.27 0.94
N ARG A 34 -9.38 -23.06 2.01
CA ARG A 34 -9.56 -22.00 3.00
C ARG A 34 -8.61 -20.82 2.79
N VAL A 35 -7.78 -20.86 1.75
CA VAL A 35 -6.86 -19.77 1.42
C VAL A 35 -7.63 -18.61 0.81
N ASP A 36 -7.61 -17.48 1.50
CA ASP A 36 -8.18 -16.20 1.06
C ASP A 36 -7.18 -15.05 1.32
N GLU A 37 -7.58 -13.82 0.99
CA GLU A 37 -6.77 -12.62 1.21
C GLU A 37 -6.36 -12.44 2.68
N ARG A 38 -7.27 -12.78 3.62
CA ARG A 38 -7.02 -12.68 5.06
C ARG A 38 -6.01 -13.72 5.55
N VAL A 39 -6.01 -14.91 4.95
CA VAL A 39 -5.01 -15.94 5.24
C VAL A 39 -3.65 -15.52 4.67
N LEU A 40 -3.59 -15.06 3.42
CA LEU A 40 -2.34 -14.58 2.82
C LEU A 40 -1.73 -13.41 3.61
N ALA A 41 -2.56 -12.48 4.09
CA ALA A 41 -2.12 -11.34 4.90
C ALA A 41 -1.36 -11.75 6.18
N ARG A 42 -1.60 -12.95 6.73
CA ARG A 42 -0.86 -13.45 7.91
C ARG A 42 0.59 -13.84 7.61
N TYR A 43 0.91 -14.05 6.34
CA TYR A 43 2.25 -14.40 5.87
C TYR A 43 3.03 -13.19 5.35
N LEU A 44 2.38 -12.03 5.21
CA LEU A 44 3.01 -10.76 4.87
C LEU A 44 3.62 -10.10 6.13
N SER A 45 4.31 -8.97 5.95
CA SER A 45 4.79 -8.18 7.10
C SER A 45 3.62 -7.74 8.00
N ASP A 46 3.91 -7.47 9.27
CA ASP A 46 2.97 -6.98 10.28
C ASP A 46 2.56 -5.50 10.07
N MET A 47 2.89 -4.93 8.91
CA MET A 47 2.58 -3.55 8.58
C MET A 47 1.07 -3.41 8.34
N PRO A 48 0.40 -2.42 8.99
CA PRO A 48 -0.99 -2.13 8.68
C PRO A 48 -1.12 -1.64 7.23
N ASP A 49 -2.35 -1.66 6.72
CA ASP A 49 -2.67 -1.03 5.45
C ASP A 49 -2.25 0.45 5.44
N VAL A 50 -1.81 0.92 4.29
CA VAL A 50 -1.34 2.28 4.10
C VAL A 50 -2.54 3.17 3.85
N ASP A 51 -2.77 4.16 4.72
CA ASP A 51 -3.80 5.17 4.50
C ASP A 51 -3.37 6.21 3.46
N LEU A 52 -2.13 6.69 3.57
CA LEU A 52 -1.56 7.74 2.73
C LEU A 52 -0.20 7.30 2.20
N PHE A 53 -0.12 7.14 0.87
CA PHE A 53 1.12 6.90 0.15
C PHE A 53 1.67 8.24 -0.35
N LEU A 54 2.79 8.68 0.21
CA LEU A 54 3.44 9.93 -0.16
C LEU A 54 4.70 9.64 -0.97
N ARG A 55 4.82 10.23 -2.16
CA ARG A 55 6.03 10.16 -2.98
C ARG A 55 6.46 11.52 -3.50
N THR A 56 7.76 11.77 -3.42
CA THR A 56 8.42 13.02 -3.82
C THR A 56 8.95 12.96 -5.26
N SER A 57 9.60 14.03 -5.70
CA SER A 57 10.30 14.20 -6.97
C SER A 57 9.43 14.18 -8.24
N GLY A 58 8.12 14.38 -8.11
CA GLY A 58 7.16 14.47 -9.23
C GLY A 58 6.77 13.13 -9.86
N GLU A 59 7.32 12.02 -9.37
CA GLU A 59 7.12 10.72 -10.00
C GLU A 59 5.81 10.06 -9.54
N GLN A 60 4.92 9.78 -10.49
CA GLN A 60 3.59 9.21 -10.20
C GLN A 60 3.55 7.69 -10.38
N ARG A 61 4.24 6.98 -9.49
CA ARG A 61 4.26 5.49 -9.46
C ARG A 61 4.53 5.00 -8.05
N THR A 62 4.14 3.77 -7.73
CA THR A 62 4.45 3.14 -6.43
C THR A 62 5.82 2.45 -6.42
N SER A 63 6.38 2.13 -7.59
CA SER A 63 7.70 1.49 -7.75
C SER A 63 7.92 0.26 -6.87
N ASN A 64 6.96 -0.67 -6.87
CA ASN A 64 7.06 -1.93 -6.10
C ASN A 64 7.09 -1.73 -4.57
N PHE A 65 6.69 -0.56 -4.07
CA PHE A 65 6.65 -0.26 -2.64
C PHE A 65 5.27 -0.61 -2.06
N LEU A 66 5.24 -1.41 -0.98
CA LEU A 66 4.05 -1.78 -0.21
C LEU A 66 2.84 -2.13 -1.08
N LEU A 67 3.02 -3.03 -2.05
CA LEU A 67 2.01 -3.29 -3.09
C LEU A 67 0.69 -3.82 -2.50
N TRP A 68 0.78 -4.71 -1.53
CA TRP A 68 -0.39 -5.28 -0.87
C TRP A 68 -1.05 -4.25 0.06
N GLN A 69 -0.26 -3.69 0.95
CA GLN A 69 -0.70 -2.76 1.99
C GLN A 69 -1.23 -1.45 1.41
N SER A 70 -0.79 -1.05 0.20
CA SER A 70 -1.21 0.20 -0.44
C SER A 70 -2.37 0.04 -1.42
N ALA A 71 -3.03 -1.12 -1.47
CA ALA A 71 -4.10 -1.39 -2.44
C ALA A 71 -5.25 -0.36 -2.38
N TYR A 72 -5.55 0.18 -1.19
CA TYR A 72 -6.56 1.20 -0.95
C TYR A 72 -5.97 2.52 -0.41
N ALA A 73 -4.66 2.70 -0.54
CA ALA A 73 -4.00 3.92 -0.08
C ALA A 73 -4.40 5.12 -0.92
N GLU A 74 -4.52 6.26 -0.26
CA GLU A 74 -4.62 7.54 -0.94
C GLU A 74 -3.24 7.94 -1.47
N MET A 75 -3.17 8.28 -2.76
CA MET A 75 -1.89 8.58 -3.41
C MET A 75 -1.67 10.09 -3.46
N VAL A 76 -0.58 10.56 -2.85
CA VAL A 76 -0.13 11.95 -2.93
C VAL A 76 1.28 11.98 -3.52
N PHE A 77 1.42 12.68 -4.63
CA PHE A 77 2.69 12.91 -5.31
C PHE A 77 3.08 14.38 -5.17
N LEU A 78 4.30 14.63 -4.71
CA LEU A 78 4.89 15.96 -4.56
C LEU A 78 5.99 16.16 -5.58
N ASP A 79 6.03 17.32 -6.20
CA ASP A 79 7.11 17.70 -7.12
C ASP A 79 8.44 17.99 -6.38
N THR A 80 8.37 18.35 -5.09
CA THR A 80 9.53 18.64 -4.23
C THR A 80 10.47 17.42 -4.14
N LEU A 81 11.79 17.64 -4.26
CA LEU A 81 12.81 16.60 -4.05
C LEU A 81 12.90 16.22 -2.57
N TRP A 82 13.22 14.95 -2.27
CA TRP A 82 13.28 14.46 -0.88
C TRP A 82 14.16 15.30 0.07
N PRO A 83 15.37 15.75 -0.31
CA PRO A 83 16.19 16.58 0.57
C PRO A 83 15.57 17.94 0.94
N ASP A 84 14.63 18.43 0.12
CA ASP A 84 13.96 19.72 0.32
C ASP A 84 12.60 19.57 1.04
N VAL A 85 12.18 18.33 1.32
CA VAL A 85 10.95 18.07 2.08
C VAL A 85 11.13 18.42 3.54
N ASP A 86 10.15 19.13 4.08
CA ASP A 86 10.03 19.42 5.50
C ASP A 86 8.65 19.03 6.04
N ARG A 87 8.42 19.28 7.33
CA ARG A 87 7.16 18.96 8.02
C ARG A 87 5.92 19.59 7.38
N ARG A 88 6.05 20.75 6.71
CA ARG A 88 4.91 21.48 6.12
C ARG A 88 4.39 20.75 4.88
N HIS A 89 5.28 20.09 4.14
CA HIS A 89 4.92 19.24 3.02
C HIS A 89 4.14 18.01 3.47
N LEU A 90 4.57 17.38 4.58
CA LEU A 90 3.83 16.27 5.17
C LEU A 90 2.45 16.70 5.66
N TRP A 91 2.35 17.84 6.36
CA TRP A 91 1.05 18.37 6.80
C TRP A 91 0.13 18.64 5.62
N ARG A 92 0.66 19.22 4.54
CA ARG A 92 -0.12 19.44 3.31
C ARG A 92 -0.63 18.13 2.70
N ALA A 93 0.18 17.08 2.68
CA ALA A 93 -0.24 15.76 2.22
C ALA A 93 -1.36 15.18 3.10
N ILE A 94 -1.29 15.38 4.41
CA ILE A 94 -2.33 14.95 5.37
C ILE A 94 -3.63 15.75 5.17
N GLU A 95 -3.55 17.07 4.94
CA GLU A 95 -4.73 17.88 4.61
C GLU A 95 -5.41 17.40 3.33
N LEU A 96 -4.62 17.07 2.30
CA LEU A 96 -5.14 16.51 1.05
C LEU A 96 -5.84 15.18 1.32
N TYR A 97 -5.20 14.28 2.07
CA TYR A 97 -5.80 13.02 2.50
C TYR A 97 -7.13 13.23 3.23
N ALA A 98 -7.17 14.12 4.22
CA ALA A 98 -8.35 14.38 5.04
C ALA A 98 -9.50 15.05 4.25
N SER A 99 -9.18 15.78 3.17
CA SER A 99 -10.16 16.43 2.31
C SER A 99 -10.82 15.49 1.28
N ARG A 100 -10.23 14.31 1.03
CA ARG A 100 -10.72 13.38 0.00
C ARG A 100 -11.84 12.52 0.57
N ASP A 101 -12.90 12.39 -0.20
CA ASP A 101 -14.01 11.49 0.12
C ASP A 101 -13.62 10.04 -0.22
N ARG A 102 -13.37 9.24 0.82
CA ARG A 102 -12.96 7.84 0.68
C ARG A 102 -14.19 6.97 0.49
N ARG A 103 -14.36 6.47 -0.73
CA ARG A 103 -15.51 5.65 -1.08
C ARG A 103 -15.39 4.17 -0.70
N TYR A 104 -14.19 3.65 -0.39
CA TYR A 104 -13.94 2.23 -0.04
C TYR A 104 -14.69 1.21 -0.92
N GLY A 105 -14.78 1.46 -2.24
CA GLY A 105 -15.54 0.61 -3.18
C GLY A 105 -16.98 1.07 -3.47
N GLY A 106 -17.43 2.19 -2.89
CA GLY A 106 -18.67 2.89 -3.24
C GLY A 106 -18.57 3.52 -4.64
N ALA A 107 -19.37 3.01 -5.58
CA ALA A 107 -19.25 3.29 -7.00
C ALA A 107 -20.17 4.43 -7.49
N LEU A 108 -20.17 5.59 -6.85
CA LEU A 108 -20.61 6.80 -7.58
C LEU A 108 -19.41 7.26 -8.41
N PRO A 109 -19.46 7.25 -9.75
CA PRO A 109 -18.36 7.76 -10.57
C PRO A 109 -18.06 9.21 -10.20
N ASN A 110 -16.80 9.64 -10.33
CA ASN A 110 -16.53 11.08 -10.34
C ASN A 110 -17.31 11.68 -11.50
N GLU A 111 -18.00 12.80 -11.28
CA GLU A 111 -18.53 13.59 -12.38
C GLU A 111 -17.34 14.04 -13.24
N VAL A 112 -17.29 13.51 -14.46
CA VAL A 112 -16.31 13.94 -15.47
C VAL A 112 -16.98 15.09 -16.20
N GLU A 113 -16.54 16.33 -15.95
CA GLU A 113 -16.88 17.43 -16.86
C GLU A 113 -16.32 17.10 -18.24
N LEU A 114 -17.22 16.90 -19.20
CA LEU A 114 -16.86 16.70 -20.60
C LEU A 114 -16.33 18.04 -21.16
N PRO A 115 -15.29 17.99 -22.04
CA PRO A 115 -14.72 19.19 -22.64
C PRO A 115 -15.72 19.96 -23.54
#